data_AF-A0A2E5M5I0-F1
#
_entry.id   AF-A0A2E5M5I0-F1
#
_cell.length_a   1.000
_cell.length_b   1.000
_cell.length_c   1.000
_cell.angle_alpha   90.00
_cell.angle_beta   90.00
_cell.angle_gamma   90.00
#
_symmetry.space_group_name_H-M   'P 1'
#
loop_
_entity.id
_entity.type
_entity.pdbx_description
1 polymer ?
#
loop_
_entity_poly.entity_id
_entity_poly.type
_entity_poly.pdbx_seq_one_letter_code
_entity_poly.pdbx_strand_id
1 'polypeptide(L)' 'MNDPAIHPYPEQFATTPDMLHVVIPRVEIIAEMALRGEHEALNDVCLSVAAVADAIHKAQRVALED' A
#
# COMPACT_ATOMS: atom_id res chain seq x y z
N MET A 1 19.38 30.17 -9.83
CA MET A 1 18.85 29.55 -8.61
C MET A 1 17.35 29.64 -8.67
N ASN A 2 16.71 28.66 -9.29
CA ASN A 2 15.25 28.50 -9.26
C ASN A 2 15.02 27.30 -8.36
N ASP A 3 14.58 27.55 -7.14
CA ASP A 3 14.03 26.50 -6.29
C ASP A 3 12.72 26.08 -6.95
N PRO A 4 12.58 24.83 -7.45
CA PRO A 4 11.37 24.42 -8.13
C PRO A 4 10.25 24.41 -7.08
N ALA A 5 9.44 25.47 -7.15
CA ALA A 5 8.16 25.68 -6.51
C ALA A 5 7.66 24.47 -5.73
N ILE A 6 7.67 24.59 -4.40
CA ILE A 6 6.79 23.82 -3.53
C ILE A 6 5.37 24.14 -4.03
N HIS A 7 4.81 23.26 -4.85
CA HIS A 7 3.42 23.30 -5.23
C HIS A 7 2.65 22.68 -4.06
N PRO A 8 1.96 23.45 -3.21
CA PRO A 8 1.08 22.86 -2.22
C PRO A 8 -0.04 22.17 -2.98
N TYR A 9 -0.08 20.82 -2.94
CA TYR A 9 -1.16 20.03 -3.53
C TYR A 9 -2.41 20.20 -2.65
N PRO A 10 -3.35 21.10 -2.99
CA PRO A 10 -4.45 21.44 -2.10
C PRO A 10 -5.42 20.26 -1.95
N GLU A 11 -5.43 19.40 -2.97
CA GLU A 11 -6.28 18.22 -3.12
C GLU A 11 -5.72 16.98 -2.41
N GLN A 12 -4.48 17.00 -1.86
CA GLN A 12 -3.87 15.76 -1.33
C GLN A 12 -4.62 15.18 -0.11
N PHE A 13 -5.47 15.99 0.50
CA PHE A 13 -6.32 15.62 1.63
C PHE A 13 -7.82 15.75 1.32
N ALA A 14 -8.18 16.09 0.07
CA ALA A 14 -9.58 16.22 -0.35
C ALA A 14 -10.26 14.84 -0.49
N THR A 15 -9.47 13.82 -0.80
CA THR A 15 -9.87 12.42 -0.74
C THR A 15 -9.46 11.86 0.61
N THR A 16 -10.40 11.22 1.32
CA THR A 16 -10.05 10.42 2.51
C THR A 16 -8.94 9.45 2.10
N PRO A 17 -7.79 9.39 2.82
CA PRO A 17 -6.73 8.47 2.49
C PRO A 17 -7.32 7.07 2.42
N ASP A 18 -7.09 6.39 1.30
CA ASP A 18 -7.51 5.00 1.17
C ASP A 18 -6.86 4.24 2.33
N MET A 19 -7.68 3.63 3.20
CA MET A 19 -7.24 3.18 4.54
C MET A 19 -6.21 2.05 4.48
N LEU A 20 -5.82 1.60 3.29
CA LEU A 20 -4.80 0.58 3.07
C LEU A 20 -3.79 1.00 2.00
N HIS A 21 -3.05 2.08 2.29
CA HIS A 21 -1.71 2.26 1.74
C HIS A 21 -0.76 1.20 2.33
N VAL A 22 -0.90 -0.05 1.90
CA VAL A 22 0.11 -1.09 2.15
C VAL A 22 1.25 -0.82 1.20
N VAL A 23 2.13 0.06 1.65
CA VAL A 23 3.38 0.33 0.97
C VAL A 23 4.37 -0.72 1.47
N ILE A 24 4.55 -1.79 0.70
CA ILE A 24 5.73 -2.64 0.85
C ILE A 24 6.87 -1.91 0.12
N PRO A 25 7.90 -1.41 0.82
CA PRO A 25 8.98 -0.68 0.17
C PRO A 25 9.69 -1.56 -0.84
N ARG A 26 9.96 -1.01 -2.04
CA ARG A 26 10.66 -1.74 -3.10
C ARG A 26 12.02 -2.29 -2.65
N VAL A 27 12.70 -1.59 -1.75
CA VAL A 27 13.98 -2.01 -1.18
C VAL A 27 13.86 -3.29 -0.36
N GLU A 28 12.74 -3.47 0.36
CA GLU A 28 12.48 -4.68 1.15
C GLU A 28 12.14 -5.86 0.25
N ILE A 29 11.35 -5.64 -0.82
CA ILE A 29 11.07 -6.68 -1.82
C ILE A 29 12.38 -7.19 -2.45
N ILE A 30 13.26 -6.28 -2.86
CA ILE A 30 14.56 -6.65 -3.47
C ILE A 30 15.44 -7.40 -2.46
N ALA A 31 15.48 -6.96 -1.20
CA ALA A 31 16.24 -7.62 -0.15
C ALA A 31 15.75 -9.06 0.08
N GLU A 32 14.44 -9.25 0.14
CA GLU A 32 13.83 -10.57 0.33
C GLU A 32 14.01 -11.49 -0.89
N MET A 33 13.89 -10.94 -2.11
CA MET A 33 14.21 -11.68 -3.35
C MET A 33 15.67 -12.15 -3.35
N ALA A 34 16.60 -11.34 -2.83
CA ALA A 34 18.01 -11.69 -2.73
C ALA A 34 18.30 -12.72 -1.63
N LEU A 35 17.54 -12.71 -0.53
CA LEU A 35 17.74 -13.62 0.60
C LEU A 35 17.12 -15.01 0.38
N ARG A 36 15.89 -15.04 -0.16
CA ARG A 36 15.04 -16.25 -0.21
C ARG A 36 14.65 -16.66 -1.63
N GLY A 37 14.96 -15.84 -2.62
CA GLY A 37 14.61 -16.06 -4.01
C GLY A 37 13.29 -15.40 -4.41
N GLU A 38 13.14 -15.20 -5.72
CA GLU A 38 12.05 -14.41 -6.30
C GLU A 38 10.66 -15.01 -6.03
N HIS A 39 10.56 -16.35 -6.05
CA HIS A 39 9.29 -17.04 -5.90
C HIS A 39 8.70 -16.90 -4.50
N GLU A 40 9.52 -17.04 -3.46
CA GLU A 40 9.09 -16.91 -2.07
C GLU A 40 8.72 -15.45 -1.75
N ALA A 41 9.54 -14.50 -2.17
CA ALA A 41 9.26 -13.08 -1.99
C ALA A 41 7.96 -12.64 -2.71
N LEU A 42 7.72 -13.14 -3.93
CA LEU A 42 6.47 -12.88 -4.66
C LEU A 42 5.25 -13.49 -3.95
N ASN A 43 5.36 -14.71 -3.45
CA ASN A 43 4.28 -15.37 -2.72
C ASN A 43 3.87 -14.57 -1.47
N ASP A 44 4.84 -14.05 -0.73
CA ASP A 44 4.59 -13.26 0.49
C ASP A 44 3.92 -11.91 0.19
N VAL A 45 4.34 -11.24 -0.89
CA VAL A 45 3.70 -10.01 -1.37
C VAL A 45 2.25 -10.29 -1.76
N CYS A 46 2.00 -11.34 -2.55
CA CYS A 46 0.64 -11.73 -2.96
C CYS A 46 -0.26 -12.06 -1.76
N LEU A 47 0.26 -12.80 -0.78
CA LEU A 47 -0.48 -13.15 0.43
C LEU A 47 -0.82 -11.91 1.28
N SER A 48 0.15 -11.01 1.43
CA SER A 48 -0.04 -9.75 2.18
C SER A 48 -1.13 -8.88 1.54
N VAL A 49 -1.11 -8.74 0.21
CA VAL A 49 -2.15 -8.01 -0.54
C VAL A 49 -3.52 -8.67 -0.40
N ALA A 50 -3.60 -10.00 -0.46
CA ALA A 50 -4.86 -10.72 -0.32
C ALA A 50 -5.48 -10.55 1.08
N ALA A 51 -4.67 -10.65 2.14
CA ALA A 51 -5.13 -10.46 3.51
C ALA A 51 -5.67 -9.04 3.75
N VAL A 52 -4.99 -8.05 3.18
CA VAL A 52 -5.37 -6.65 3.20
C VAL A 52 -6.70 -6.43 2.50
N ALA A 53 -6.84 -6.93 1.26
CA ALA A 53 -8.07 -6.79 0.50
C ALA A 53 -9.27 -7.43 1.20
N ASP A 54 -9.09 -8.61 1.82
CA ASP A 54 -10.12 -9.27 2.62
C ASP A 54 -10.53 -8.42 3.85
N ALA A 55 -9.56 -7.82 4.54
CA ALA A 55 -9.83 -6.94 5.67
C ALA A 55 -10.62 -5.68 5.26
N ILE A 56 -10.28 -5.05 4.12
CA ILE A 56 -11.05 -3.92 3.56
C ILE A 56 -12.48 -4.36 3.30
N HIS A 57 -12.64 -5.48 2.59
CA HIS A 57 -13.94 -5.97 2.18
C HIS A 57 -14.84 -6.24 3.39
N LYS A 58 -14.28 -6.84 4.45
CA LYS A 58 -14.98 -7.05 5.73
C LYS A 58 -15.36 -5.72 6.39
N ALA A 59 -14.44 -4.77 6.49
CA ALA A 59 -14.70 -3.46 7.10
C ALA A 59 -15.80 -2.69 6.35
N GLN A 60 -15.79 -2.72 5.02
CA GLN A 60 -16.82 -2.09 4.19
C GLN A 60 -18.20 -2.73 4.40
N ARG A 61 -18.27 -4.05 4.57
CA ARG A 61 -19.53 -4.74 4.84
C ARG A 61 -20.11 -4.36 6.20
N VAL A 62 -19.29 -4.26 7.24
CA VAL A 62 -19.74 -3.81 8.56
C VAL A 62 -20.25 -2.36 8.50
N ALA A 63 -19.54 -1.47 7.79
CA ALA A 63 -19.94 -0.08 7.64
C ALA A 63 -21.24 0.14 6.82
N LEU A 64 -21.71 -0.88 6.09
CA LEU A 64 -22.97 -0.84 5.33
C LEU A 64 -24.16 -1.42 6.11
N GLU A 65 -23.90 -2.11 7.22
CA GLU A 65 -24.91 -2.75 8.07
C GLU A 65 -25.27 -1.91 9.32
N ASP A 66 -24.51 -0.85 9.61
CA ASP A 66 -24.77 0.21 10.62
C ASP A 66 -25.49 1.43 10.01
#